data_AF-A0A9D6S7A3-F1
#
_entry.id   AF-A0A9D6S7A3-F1
#
_cell.length_a   1.000
_cell.length_b   1.000
_cell.length_c   1.000
_cell.angle_alpha   90.00
_cell.angle_beta   90.00
_cell.angle_gamma   90.00
#
_symmetry.space_group_name_H-M   'P 1'
#
loop_
_entity.id
_entity.type
_entity.pdbx_description
1 polymer ?
#
loop_
_entity_poly.entity_id
_entity_poly.type
_entity_poly.pdbx_seq_one_letter_code
_entity_poly.pdbx_strand_id
1 'polypeptide(L)'
;MDSGYTRTTITLPENLLIEIKKRALEKKKKMKDLIVEGLNIYINMDESDLARQQKNKSDITSLFGVWGKGPKGFTEVEEMRYGKEEKARETNLRKLWKKS
;
A
#
# COMPACT_ATOMS: atom_id res chain seq x y z
N MET A 1 2.70 8.36 7.42
CA MET A 1 2.60 7.01 6.82
C MET A 1 2.33 6.03 7.95
N ASP A 2 1.06 5.71 8.21
CA ASP A 2 0.70 4.68 9.18
C ASP A 2 0.86 3.31 8.54
N SER A 3 2.01 2.70 8.77
CA SER A 3 2.34 1.40 8.18
C SER A 3 1.59 0.22 8.82
N GLY A 4 0.74 0.46 9.84
CA GLY A 4 0.03 -0.60 10.57
C GLY A 4 0.92 -1.56 11.37
N TYR A 5 2.24 -1.39 11.34
CA TYR A 5 3.20 -2.21 12.07
C TYR A 5 3.54 -1.60 13.42
N THR A 6 3.46 -2.42 14.47
CA THR A 6 3.96 -2.08 15.81
C THR A 6 5.47 -2.27 15.85
N ARG A 7 6.21 -1.23 16.26
CA ARG A 7 7.65 -1.31 16.44
C ARG A 7 7.97 -2.00 17.75
N THR A 8 8.50 -3.23 17.67
CA THR A 8 8.85 -4.04 18.84
C THR A 8 10.36 -4.18 18.96
N THR A 9 10.89 -3.96 20.16
CA THR A 9 12.30 -4.24 20.49
C THR A 9 12.40 -5.64 21.09
N ILE A 10 13.28 -6.48 20.53
CA ILE A 10 13.49 -7.85 20.99
C ILE A 10 14.98 -7.98 21.36
N THR A 11 15.25 -8.46 22.57
CA THR A 11 16.60 -8.80 23.01
C THR A 11 16.93 -10.21 22.55
N LEU A 12 17.98 -10.34 21.73
CA LEU A 12 18.46 -11.63 21.22
C LEU A 12 19.88 -11.92 21.75
N PRO A 13 20.21 -13.19 22.04
CA PRO A 13 21.58 -13.59 22.34
C PRO A 13 22.54 -13.24 21.20
N GLU A 14 23.77 -12.83 21.55
CA GLU A 14 24.76 -12.34 20.57
C GLU A 14 25.12 -13.39 19.51
N ASN A 15 25.31 -14.65 19.93
CA ASN A 15 25.61 -15.76 19.04
C ASN A 15 24.53 -15.95 17.96
N LEU A 16 23.26 -15.80 18.34
CA LEU A 16 22.12 -15.96 17.44
C LEU A 16 22.02 -14.78 16.45
N LEU A 17 22.33 -13.56 16.90
CA LEU A 17 22.43 -12.39 16.02
C LEU A 17 23.51 -12.58 14.95
N ILE A 18 24.66 -13.13 15.31
CA ILE A 18 25.76 -13.40 14.38
C ILE A 18 25.31 -14.40 13.31
N GLU A 19 24.65 -15.47 13.72
CA GLU A 19 24.17 -16.50 12.78
C GLU A 19 23.10 -15.96 11.83
N ILE A 20 22.15 -15.14 12.33
CA ILE A 20 21.15 -14.47 11.48
C ILE A 20 21.83 -13.55 10.47
N LYS A 21 22.83 -12.76 10.88
CA LYS A 21 23.59 -11.88 9.97
C LYS A 21 24.28 -12.67 8.87
N LYS A 22 24.94 -13.77 9.23
CA LYS A 22 25.61 -14.65 8.27
C LYS A 22 24.62 -15.19 7.22
N ARG A 23 23.48 -15.72 7.67
CA ARG A 23 22.42 -16.19 6.75
C ARG A 23 21.81 -15.07 5.90
N ALA A 24 21.71 -13.86 6.42
CA ALA A 24 21.24 -12.68 5.68
C ALA A 24 22.17 -12.35 4.50
N LEU A 25 23.49 -12.41 4.74
CA LEU A 25 24.51 -12.19 3.72
C LEU A 25 24.49 -13.28 2.65
N GLU A 26 24.45 -14.55 3.05
CA GLU A 26 24.40 -15.69 2.14
C GLU A 26 23.17 -15.63 1.21
N LYS A 27 22.01 -15.27 1.75
CA LYS A 27 20.74 -15.19 1.01
C LYS A 27 20.50 -13.84 0.33
N LYS A 28 21.41 -12.86 0.48
CA LYS A 28 21.24 -11.47 0.00
C LYS A 28 19.91 -10.83 0.43
N LYS A 29 19.42 -11.17 1.63
CA LYS A 29 18.15 -10.65 2.20
C LYS A 29 18.44 -9.68 3.34
N LYS A 30 17.48 -8.79 3.66
CA LYS A 30 17.61 -7.96 4.85
C LYS A 30 17.36 -8.80 6.09
N MET A 31 18.04 -8.47 7.19
CA MET A 31 17.86 -9.14 8.49
C MET A 31 16.39 -9.19 8.92
N LYS A 32 15.63 -8.10 8.70
CA LYS A 32 14.20 -8.03 9.02
C LYS A 32 13.39 -9.12 8.31
N ASP A 33 13.73 -9.42 7.05
CA ASP A 33 12.96 -10.35 6.21
C ASP A 33 13.18 -11.78 6.72
N LEU A 34 14.41 -12.11 7.12
CA LEU A 34 14.72 -13.40 7.74
C LEU A 34 14.09 -13.58 9.12
N ILE A 35 14.03 -12.53 9.92
CA ILE A 35 13.37 -12.58 11.24
C ILE A 35 11.87 -12.83 11.04
N VAL A 36 11.23 -12.13 10.10
CA VAL A 36 9.81 -12.33 9.77
C VAL A 36 9.57 -13.75 9.22
N GLU A 37 10.41 -14.23 8.31
CA GLU A 37 10.34 -15.61 7.80
C GLU A 37 10.45 -16.64 8.94
N GLY A 38 11.41 -16.47 9.84
CA GLY A 38 11.60 -17.36 11.00
C GLY A 38 10.42 -17.32 11.98
N LEU A 39 9.87 -16.13 12.25
CA LEU A 39 8.68 -15.98 13.10
C LEU A 39 7.44 -16.59 12.44
N ASN A 40 7.25 -16.42 11.13
CA ASN A 40 6.15 -17.03 10.40
C ASN A 40 6.22 -18.57 10.44
N ILE A 41 7.42 -19.13 10.29
CA ILE A 41 7.66 -20.57 10.44
C ILE A 41 7.36 -21.01 11.88
N TYR A 42 7.86 -20.26 12.88
CA TYR A 42 7.64 -20.59 14.29
C TYR A 42 6.16 -20.59 14.68
N ILE A 43 5.39 -19.64 14.16
CA ILE A 43 3.96 -19.51 14.44
C ILE A 43 3.16 -20.66 13.78
N ASN A 44 3.71 -21.38 12.80
CA ASN A 44 3.06 -22.53 12.14
C ASN A 44 1.58 -22.25 11.84
N MET A 45 1.30 -21.10 11.23
CA MET A 45 0.10 -21.01 10.41
C MET A 45 0.38 -21.92 9.22
N ASP A 46 -0.26 -23.10 9.21
CA ASP A 46 -0.41 -23.92 8.01
C ASP A 46 -0.62 -22.98 6.83
N GLU A 47 0.08 -23.19 5.72
CA GLU A 47 -0.07 -22.38 4.50
C GLU A 47 -1.55 -22.22 4.06
N SER A 48 -2.42 -23.11 4.56
CA SER A 48 -3.87 -23.04 4.46
C SER A 48 -4.52 -21.80 5.12
N ASP A 49 -3.97 -21.25 6.20
CA ASP A 49 -4.53 -20.08 6.89
C ASP A 49 -4.04 -18.74 6.31
N LEU A 50 -2.85 -18.69 5.71
CA LEU A 50 -2.42 -17.54 4.90
C LEU A 50 -3.17 -17.48 3.57
N ALA A 51 -3.46 -18.65 2.96
CA ALA A 51 -4.35 -18.74 1.80
C ALA A 51 -5.81 -18.40 2.16
N ARG A 52 -6.30 -18.78 3.35
CA ARG A 52 -7.63 -18.37 3.85
C ARG A 52 -7.70 -16.90 4.27
N GLN A 53 -6.64 -16.30 4.80
CA GLN A 53 -6.60 -14.85 5.06
C GLN A 53 -6.47 -14.02 3.77
N GLN A 54 -5.88 -14.59 2.71
CA GLN A 54 -5.93 -13.99 1.36
C GLN A 54 -7.28 -14.24 0.65
N LYS A 55 -7.93 -15.40 0.85
CA LYS A 55 -9.29 -15.70 0.31
C LYS A 55 -10.44 -15.00 1.05
N ASN A 56 -10.33 -14.82 2.36
CA ASN A 56 -11.32 -14.11 3.19
C ASN A 56 -11.10 -12.58 3.18
N LYS A 57 -10.17 -12.11 2.35
CA LYS A 57 -10.03 -10.68 1.97
C LYS A 57 -10.91 -10.28 0.78
N SER A 58 -11.88 -11.12 0.40
CA SER A 58 -13.16 -10.67 -0.12
C SER A 58 -14.20 -10.95 0.97
N ASP A 59 -14.98 -10.01 1.48
CA ASP A 59 -15.78 -9.10 0.65
C ASP A 59 -16.29 -7.92 1.51
N ILE A 60 -15.44 -6.93 1.83
CA ILE A 60 -15.95 -5.63 2.33
C ILE A 60 -16.88 -4.99 1.28
N THR A 61 -16.69 -5.33 0.01
CA THR A 61 -17.58 -5.02 -1.11
C THR A 61 -19.00 -5.58 -0.98
N SER A 62 -19.26 -6.56 -0.10
CA SER A 62 -20.63 -7.02 0.21
C SER A 62 -21.41 -6.08 1.14
N LEU A 63 -20.73 -5.24 1.94
CA LEU A 63 -21.37 -4.24 2.82
C LEU A 63 -21.61 -2.89 2.12
N PHE A 64 -20.94 -2.63 0.98
CA PHE A 64 -21.04 -1.39 0.21
C PHE A 64 -21.77 -1.55 -1.14
N GLY A 65 -22.62 -2.57 -1.27
CA GLY A 65 -23.21 -3.05 -2.52
C GLY A 65 -23.97 -2.06 -3.42
N VAL A 66 -24.09 -0.76 -3.10
CA VAL A 66 -24.78 0.24 -3.95
C VAL A 66 -24.10 1.62 -4.01
N TRP A 67 -22.97 1.88 -3.33
CA TRP A 67 -22.37 3.24 -3.26
C TRP A 67 -21.11 3.45 -4.13
N GLY A 68 -20.83 2.58 -5.12
CA GLY A 68 -19.57 2.61 -5.88
C GLY A 68 -19.66 2.23 -7.37
N LYS A 69 -20.86 2.17 -7.97
CA LYS A 69 -21.03 1.92 -9.41
C LYS A 69 -21.12 3.20 -10.26
N GLY A 70 -20.81 4.36 -9.68
CA GLY A 70 -20.63 5.61 -10.40
C GLY A 70 -19.16 5.90 -10.69
N PRO A 71 -18.84 6.79 -11.65
CA PRO A 71 -17.47 7.26 -11.86
C PRO A 71 -16.89 7.79 -10.53
N LYS A 72 -15.60 7.55 -10.30
CA LYS A 72 -14.92 8.03 -9.08
C LYS A 72 -15.00 9.57 -9.11
N GLY A 73 -15.42 10.22 -8.03
CA GLY A 73 -15.54 11.69 -8.01
C GLY A 73 -14.24 12.44 -8.40
N PHE A 74 -13.08 11.80 -8.24
CA PHE A 74 -11.81 12.32 -8.74
C PHE A 74 -11.71 12.35 -10.28
N THR A 75 -12.16 11.29 -10.96
CA THR A 75 -12.14 11.24 -12.43
C THR A 75 -13.15 12.21 -13.05
N GLU A 76 -14.29 12.42 -12.39
CA GLU A 76 -15.30 13.39 -12.81
C GLU A 76 -14.81 14.85 -12.64
N VAL A 77 -14.10 15.15 -11.55
CA VAL A 77 -13.49 16.47 -11.33
C VAL A 77 -12.32 16.73 -12.28
N GLU A 78 -11.51 15.72 -12.62
CA GLU A 78 -10.46 15.85 -13.63
C GLU A 78 -11.02 16.08 -15.03
N GLU A 79 -12.06 15.34 -15.43
CA GLU A 79 -12.73 15.54 -16.72
C GLU A 79 -13.38 16.93 -16.82
N MET A 80 -13.98 17.44 -15.74
CA MET A 80 -14.48 18.82 -15.69
C MET A 80 -13.36 19.86 -15.73
N ARG A 81 -12.26 19.67 -14.97
CA ARG A 81 -11.13 20.62 -14.94
C ARG A 81 -10.37 20.72 -16.26
N TYR A 82 -10.24 19.61 -16.99
CA TYR A 82 -9.47 19.57 -18.23
C TYR A 82 -10.34 19.49 -19.50
N GLY A 83 -11.66 19.64 -19.33
CA GLY A 83 -12.63 19.70 -20.40
C GLY A 83 -12.33 20.80 -21.41
N LYS A 84 -12.81 20.62 -22.66
CA LYS A 84 -12.58 21.57 -23.76
C LYS A 84 -13.07 22.98 -23.42
N GLU A 85 -14.16 23.09 -22.66
CA GLU A 85 -14.77 24.37 -22.25
C GLU A 85 -13.92 25.11 -21.22
N GLU A 86 -13.35 24.41 -20.24
CA GLU A 86 -12.52 25.04 -19.19
C GLU A 86 -11.19 25.57 -19.77
N LYS A 87 -10.59 24.84 -20.72
CA LYS A 87 -9.41 25.33 -21.46
C LYS A 87 -9.72 26.57 -22.32
N ALA A 88 -10.90 26.63 -22.93
CA ALA A 88 -11.34 27.82 -23.67
C ALA A 88 -11.54 29.02 -22.73
N ARG A 89 -12.05 28.79 -21.52
CA ARG A 89 -12.17 29.82 -20.48
C ARG A 89 -10.80 30.34 -20.03
N GLU A 90 -9.86 29.46 -19.71
CA GLU A 90 -8.50 29.85 -19.28
C GLU A 90 -7.76 30.65 -20.36
N THR A 91 -7.86 30.24 -21.63
CA THR A 91 -7.22 30.97 -22.73
C THR A 91 -7.84 32.36 -22.95
N ASN A 92 -9.16 32.49 -22.81
CA ASN A 92 -9.82 33.80 -22.87
C ASN A 92 -9.43 34.69 -21.67
N LEU A 93 -9.38 34.14 -20.45
CA LEU A 93 -8.92 34.87 -19.27
C LEU A 93 -7.48 35.38 -19.42
N ARG A 94 -6.56 34.54 -19.95
CA ARG A 94 -5.18 34.98 -20.26
C ARG A 94 -5.13 36.12 -21.28
N LYS A 95 -5.99 36.10 -22.30
CA LYS A 95 -6.05 37.18 -23.30
C LYS A 95 -6.56 38.48 -22.69
N LEU A 96 -7.54 38.42 -21.79
CA LEU A 96 -8.04 39.60 -21.07
C LEU A 96 -6.98 40.17 -20.12
N TRP A 97 -6.28 39.31 -19.38
CA TRP A 97 -5.21 39.73 -18.46
C TRP A 97 -4.01 40.39 -19.15
N LYS A 98 -3.68 39.98 -20.39
CA LYS A 98 -2.60 40.61 -21.17
C LYS A 98 -3.01 41.91 -21.88
N LYS A 99 -4.31 42.24 -21.89
CA LYS A 99 -4.84 43.47 -22.48
C LYS A 99 -5.11 44.57 -21.44
N SER A 100 -5.17 44.20 -20.15
CA SER A 100 -5.07 45.13 -19.03
C SER A 100 -3.63 45.51 -18.76
#